data_AF-A0A7S2C361-F1
#
_entry.id   AF-A0A7S2C361-F1
#
_cell.length_a   1.000
_cell.length_b   1.000
_cell.length_c   1.000
_cell.angle_alpha   90.00
_cell.angle_beta   90.00
_cell.angle_gamma   90.00
#
_symmetry.space_group_name_H-M   'P 1'
#
loop_
_entity.id
_entity.type
_entity.pdbx_description
1 polymer ?
#
loop_
_entity_poly.entity_id
_entity_poly.type
_entity_poly.pdbx_seq_one_letter_code
_entity_poly.pdbx_strand_id
1 'polypeptide(L)'
;MAAAGGADEAMMERLRAILLKGQATGGAAPAAAAATATTAATTAAPAAAASDGAWDIELCSPSKVNLFLRITARRDDGYHDLASLFQAISLSDKLSISKLPDGATDDVFECDMEGVPNDRTNLVLQAVDCFRENTGSSQFFKLRLEKTVPAQAGLGGGSGNAATALYGCNE
;
A
#
# COMPACT_ATOMS: atom_id res chain seq x y z
N MET A 1 -7.00 52.59 -18.84
CA MET A 1 -8.04 52.52 -17.82
C MET A 1 -8.33 51.04 -17.59
N ALA A 2 -7.91 50.52 -16.43
CA ALA A 2 -7.81 49.10 -16.12
C ALA A 2 -9.10 48.56 -15.47
N ALA A 3 -9.51 47.34 -15.82
CA ALA A 3 -10.44 46.53 -15.06
C ALA A 3 -10.32 45.04 -15.48
N ALA A 4 -9.34 44.33 -14.91
CA ALA A 4 -9.21 42.87 -15.04
C ALA A 4 -8.52 42.23 -13.81
N GLY A 5 -8.83 42.73 -12.59
CA GLY A 5 -8.13 42.32 -11.36
C GLY A 5 -8.97 41.57 -10.30
N GLY A 6 -10.31 41.56 -10.39
CA GLY A 6 -11.13 41.15 -9.24
C GLY A 6 -11.39 39.66 -9.06
N ALA A 7 -11.33 38.85 -10.13
CA ALA A 7 -11.72 37.44 -10.06
C ALA A 7 -10.57 36.51 -9.63
N ASP A 8 -9.34 36.81 -10.08
CA ASP A 8 -8.14 36.05 -9.70
C ASP A 8 -7.73 36.29 -8.25
N GLU A 9 -7.93 37.51 -7.73
CA GLU A 9 -7.58 37.87 -6.36
C GLU A 9 -8.48 37.14 -5.35
N ALA A 10 -9.79 37.03 -5.64
CA ALA A 10 -10.73 36.29 -4.82
C ALA A 10 -10.50 34.76 -4.84
N MET A 11 -9.98 34.20 -5.94
CA MET A 11 -9.61 32.78 -6.03
C MET A 11 -8.32 32.49 -5.25
N MET A 12 -7.33 33.37 -5.36
CA MET A 12 -6.07 33.28 -4.62
C MET A 12 -6.26 33.46 -3.12
N GLU A 13 -7.19 34.31 -2.68
CA GLU A 13 -7.52 34.49 -1.27
C GLU A 13 -8.20 33.26 -0.66
N ARG A 14 -9.05 32.56 -1.44
CA ARG A 14 -9.64 31.27 -1.04
C ARG A 14 -8.60 30.14 -0.97
N LEU A 15 -7.64 30.10 -1.89
CA LEU A 15 -6.54 29.13 -1.85
C LEU A 15 -5.60 29.36 -0.65
N ARG A 16 -5.30 30.63 -0.30
CA ARG A 16 -4.53 30.97 0.90
C ARG A 16 -5.23 30.56 2.20
N ALA A 17 -6.56 30.71 2.27
CA ALA A 17 -7.34 30.31 3.43
C ALA A 17 -7.38 28.78 3.66
N ILE A 18 -7.30 27.98 2.58
CA ILE A 18 -7.22 26.52 2.66
C ILE A 18 -5.84 26.08 3.15
N LEU A 19 -4.77 26.74 2.67
CA LEU A 19 -3.39 26.42 3.06
C LEU A 19 -3.08 26.80 4.51
N LEU A 20 -3.59 27.94 5.02
CA LEU A 20 -3.35 28.35 6.41
C LEU A 20 -4.09 27.50 7.45
N LYS A 21 -5.24 26.88 7.10
CA LYS A 21 -5.98 26.00 8.02
C LYS A 21 -5.39 24.59 8.14
N GLY A 22 -4.45 24.22 7.27
CA GLY A 22 -3.79 22.91 7.27
C GLY A 22 -2.53 22.80 8.16
N GLN A 23 -2.09 23.89 8.81
CA GLN A 23 -0.82 23.91 9.56
C GLN A 23 -0.98 24.11 11.09
N ALA A 24 -2.10 23.73 11.68
CA ALA A 24 -2.29 23.81 13.12
C ALA A 24 -3.11 22.65 13.69
N THR A 25 -2.52 21.45 13.71
CA THR A 25 -2.55 20.49 14.83
C THR A 25 -1.46 19.44 14.60
N GLY A 26 -0.20 19.82 14.86
CA GLY A 26 0.86 18.86 15.13
C GLY A 26 0.61 18.24 16.50
N GLY A 27 -0.02 17.06 16.52
CA GLY A 27 -0.13 16.21 17.69
C GLY A 27 0.74 14.97 17.47
N ALA A 28 1.77 14.79 18.30
CA ALA A 28 2.60 13.60 18.32
C ALA A 28 1.72 12.35 18.48
N ALA A 29 1.91 11.36 17.60
CA ALA A 29 1.31 10.05 17.75
C ALA A 29 1.86 9.40 19.04
N PRO A 30 1.02 8.95 19.98
CA PRO A 30 1.51 8.19 21.12
C PRO A 30 1.94 6.80 20.68
N ALA A 31 3.08 6.35 21.20
CA ALA A 31 3.56 4.98 21.06
C ALA A 31 2.53 4.01 21.67
N ALA A 32 2.02 3.08 20.87
CA ALA A 32 1.11 2.05 21.33
C ALA A 32 1.90 0.95 22.07
N ALA A 33 1.60 0.80 23.35
CA ALA A 33 2.18 -0.18 24.26
C ALA A 33 1.77 -1.61 23.92
N ALA A 34 2.68 -2.55 24.17
CA ALA A 34 2.50 -3.99 24.01
C ALA A 34 1.39 -4.54 24.91
N ALA A 35 0.50 -5.35 24.32
CA ALA A 35 -0.47 -6.16 25.06
C ALA A 35 -0.17 -7.65 24.85
N THR A 36 0.25 -8.30 25.93
CA THR A 36 0.51 -9.74 26.01
C THR A 36 -0.81 -10.49 26.12
N ALA A 37 -1.07 -11.45 25.24
CA ALA A 37 -2.14 -12.43 25.42
C ALA A 37 -1.66 -13.83 25.03
N THR A 38 -1.59 -14.69 26.05
CA THR A 38 -1.33 -16.13 25.98
C THR A 38 -2.66 -16.86 25.85
N THR A 39 -2.81 -17.77 24.87
CA THR A 39 -3.19 -19.20 25.07
C THR A 39 -3.36 -19.99 23.77
N ALA A 40 -2.58 -21.08 23.68
CA ALA A 40 -2.87 -22.48 23.29
C ALA A 40 -3.50 -22.87 21.93
N ALA A 41 -2.91 -23.95 21.37
CA ALA A 41 -3.02 -24.48 20.02
C ALA A 41 -4.10 -25.55 19.79
N THR A 42 -4.41 -25.81 18.50
CA THR A 42 -4.87 -27.12 18.00
C THR A 42 -4.42 -27.31 16.52
N THR A 43 -3.74 -28.44 16.29
CA THR A 43 -3.14 -29.07 15.08
C THR A 43 -4.12 -29.48 13.97
N ALA A 44 -3.82 -29.75 12.67
CA ALA A 44 -2.67 -29.53 11.75
C ALA A 44 -3.06 -30.05 10.31
N ALA A 45 -2.65 -29.32 9.25
CA ALA A 45 -2.02 -29.71 7.94
C ALA A 45 -2.46 -30.97 7.13
N PRO A 46 -2.25 -31.07 5.77
CA PRO A 46 -1.06 -30.58 5.04
C PRO A 46 -1.17 -30.13 3.55
N ALA A 47 -0.21 -29.32 3.07
CA ALA A 47 0.52 -29.52 1.78
C ALA A 47 1.62 -28.45 1.52
N ALA A 48 2.85 -28.96 1.30
CA ALA A 48 4.01 -28.43 0.56
C ALA A 48 4.68 -27.11 0.99
N ALA A 49 5.89 -27.25 1.54
CA ALA A 49 6.77 -26.22 2.08
C ALA A 49 7.59 -25.49 1.00
N ALA A 50 7.60 -24.16 1.06
CA ALA A 50 8.62 -23.30 0.49
C ALA A 50 9.52 -22.79 1.62
N SER A 51 10.81 -23.13 1.54
CA SER A 51 11.90 -22.97 2.52
C SER A 51 11.75 -21.89 3.60
N ASP A 52 11.86 -22.32 4.87
CA ASP A 52 12.09 -21.51 6.08
C ASP A 52 13.50 -20.87 6.10
N GLY A 53 13.79 -20.03 5.12
CA GLY A 53 14.94 -19.12 5.17
C GLY A 53 14.57 -17.84 5.93
N ALA A 54 15.52 -17.25 6.63
CA ALA A 54 15.36 -15.88 7.13
C ALA A 54 15.14 -14.93 5.94
N TRP A 55 14.05 -14.19 5.96
CA TRP A 55 13.78 -13.12 4.99
C TRP A 55 14.64 -11.90 5.33
N ASP A 56 15.03 -11.11 4.32
CA ASP A 56 15.82 -9.91 4.56
C ASP A 56 14.99 -8.89 5.33
N ILE A 57 13.72 -8.75 4.94
CA ILE A 57 12.72 -7.93 5.62
C ILE A 57 11.35 -8.62 5.63
N GLU A 58 10.60 -8.40 6.72
CA GLU A 58 9.19 -8.76 6.83
C GLU A 58 8.39 -7.53 7.23
N LEU A 59 7.35 -7.21 6.45
CA LEU A 59 6.57 -5.99 6.59
C LEU A 59 5.08 -6.29 6.76
N CYS A 60 4.43 -5.53 7.64
CA CYS A 60 2.97 -5.51 7.72
C CYS A 60 2.40 -4.60 6.63
N SER A 61 1.44 -5.11 5.87
CA SER A 61 0.70 -4.36 4.85
C SER A 61 -0.72 -4.08 5.35
N PRO A 62 -0.97 -2.92 6.00
CA PRO A 62 -2.27 -2.63 6.59
C PRO A 62 -3.35 -2.40 5.52
N SER A 63 -4.56 -2.84 5.83
CA SER A 63 -5.76 -2.48 5.07
C SER A 63 -6.29 -1.11 5.49
N LYS A 64 -7.26 -0.62 4.72
CA LYS A 64 -8.01 0.58 5.04
C LYS A 64 -9.52 0.34 5.01
N VAL A 65 -10.25 1.30 5.56
CA VAL A 65 -11.67 1.51 5.32
C VAL A 65 -11.91 2.95 4.86
N ASN A 66 -12.97 3.17 4.10
CA ASN A 66 -13.42 4.51 3.74
C ASN A 66 -14.51 4.91 4.73
N LEU A 67 -14.20 5.79 5.69
CA LEU A 67 -15.18 6.30 6.66
C LEU A 67 -16.15 7.30 6.00
N PHE A 68 -15.71 7.90 4.90
CA PHE A 68 -16.50 8.76 4.04
C PHE A 68 -16.04 8.53 2.60
N LEU A 69 -16.97 8.46 1.65
CA LEU A 69 -16.69 8.44 0.23
C LEU A 69 -17.79 9.20 -0.50
N ARG A 70 -17.41 10.19 -1.30
CA ARG A 70 -18.30 10.95 -2.17
C ARG A 70 -17.71 11.08 -3.56
N ILE A 71 -18.49 10.73 -4.57
CA ILE A 71 -18.18 11.00 -5.97
C ILE A 71 -18.50 12.46 -6.26
N THR A 72 -17.53 13.22 -6.78
CA THR A 72 -17.68 14.65 -7.05
C THR A 72 -17.91 14.97 -8.52
N ALA A 73 -17.24 14.26 -9.44
CA ALA A 73 -17.42 14.42 -10.88
C ALA A 73 -16.99 13.15 -11.63
N ARG A 74 -17.49 12.98 -12.85
CA ARG A 74 -16.97 12.00 -13.81
C ARG A 74 -15.88 12.66 -14.66
N ARG A 75 -14.80 11.94 -14.91
CA ARG A 75 -13.66 12.38 -15.72
C ARG A 75 -13.74 11.82 -17.14
N ASP A 76 -13.00 12.44 -18.05
CA ASP A 76 -12.95 12.04 -19.46
C ASP A 76 -12.15 10.74 -19.70
N ASP A 77 -11.30 10.35 -18.75
CA ASP A 77 -10.52 9.09 -18.76
C ASP A 77 -11.32 7.86 -18.31
N GLY A 78 -12.62 8.02 -18.05
CA GLY A 78 -13.51 6.94 -17.60
C GLY A 78 -13.54 6.75 -16.08
N TYR A 79 -12.73 7.47 -15.31
CA TYR A 79 -12.74 7.45 -13.85
C TYR A 79 -13.64 8.55 -13.26
N HIS A 80 -13.65 8.65 -11.92
CA HIS A 80 -14.38 9.66 -11.18
C HIS A 80 -13.46 10.38 -10.20
N ASP A 81 -13.66 11.68 -10.03
CA ASP A 81 -13.09 12.42 -8.92
C ASP A 81 -13.84 12.06 -7.63
N LEU A 82 -13.10 11.87 -6.56
CA LEU A 82 -13.60 11.42 -5.26
C LEU A 82 -13.11 12.33 -4.13
N ALA A 83 -13.98 12.58 -3.16
CA ALA A 83 -13.61 13.05 -1.83
C ALA A 83 -13.80 11.89 -0.84
N SER A 84 -12.76 11.52 -0.10
CA SER A 84 -12.79 10.35 0.78
C SER A 84 -11.98 10.59 2.06
N LEU A 85 -12.43 10.00 3.17
CA LEU A 85 -11.66 9.89 4.41
C LEU A 85 -11.28 8.43 4.61
N PHE A 86 -9.99 8.13 4.47
CA PHE A 86 -9.44 6.80 4.66
C PHE A 86 -8.89 6.63 6.07
N GLN A 87 -9.13 5.46 6.66
CA GLN A 87 -8.55 5.06 7.93
C GLN A 87 -7.85 3.72 7.74
N ALA A 88 -6.55 3.66 8.05
CA ALA A 88 -5.83 2.41 8.14
C ALA A 88 -6.33 1.61 9.36
N ILE A 89 -6.44 0.30 9.23
CA ILE A 89 -6.91 -0.61 10.28
C ILE A 89 -5.85 -1.66 10.59
N SER A 90 -5.99 -2.34 11.72
CA SER A 90 -5.05 -3.38 12.17
C SER A 90 -5.12 -4.68 11.36
N LEU A 91 -6.18 -4.87 10.55
CA LEU A 91 -6.24 -6.00 9.63
C LEU A 91 -5.21 -5.79 8.52
N SER A 92 -4.20 -6.65 8.47
CA SER A 92 -3.07 -6.52 7.55
C SER A 92 -2.71 -7.86 6.92
N ASP A 93 -2.11 -7.80 5.75
CA ASP A 93 -1.35 -8.92 5.19
C ASP A 93 0.11 -8.83 5.67
N LYS A 94 0.89 -9.90 5.49
CA LYS A 94 2.33 -9.90 5.72
C LYS A 94 3.06 -10.07 4.38
N LEU A 95 4.04 -9.22 4.11
CA LEU A 95 4.89 -9.29 2.92
C LEU A 95 6.33 -9.52 3.37
N SER A 96 6.90 -10.64 2.96
CA SER A 96 8.29 -10.99 3.22
C SER A 96 9.09 -10.84 1.93
N ILE A 97 10.26 -10.20 2.00
CA ILE A 97 11.08 -9.86 0.83
C ILE A 97 12.54 -10.23 1.10
N SER A 98 13.18 -10.85 0.11
CA SER A 98 14.63 -11.04 0.06
C SER A 98 15.17 -10.67 -1.32
N LYS A 99 16.38 -10.10 -1.35
CA LYS A 99 17.11 -9.87 -2.59
C LYS A 99 17.53 -11.21 -3.19
N LEU A 100 17.28 -11.40 -4.48
CA LEU A 100 17.83 -12.54 -5.20
C LEU A 100 19.30 -12.27 -5.54
N PRO A 101 20.12 -13.33 -5.69
CA PRO A 101 21.51 -13.18 -6.10
C PRO A 101 21.66 -12.46 -7.45
N ASP A 102 22.83 -11.84 -7.65
CA ASP A 102 23.20 -11.25 -8.93
C ASP A 102 23.08 -12.28 -10.07
N GLY A 103 22.54 -11.83 -11.21
CA GLY A 103 22.29 -12.69 -12.37
C GLY A 103 20.92 -13.37 -12.37
N ALA A 104 20.09 -13.18 -11.35
CA ALA A 104 18.66 -13.44 -11.44
C ALA A 104 18.05 -12.67 -12.63
N THR A 105 17.08 -13.28 -13.31
CA THR A 105 16.44 -12.72 -14.51
C THR A 105 14.97 -12.40 -14.33
N ASP A 106 14.37 -12.82 -13.21
CA ASP A 106 12.97 -12.58 -12.89
C ASP A 106 12.77 -12.59 -11.36
N ASP A 107 11.66 -12.02 -10.91
CA ASP A 107 11.23 -12.10 -9.51
C ASP A 107 10.60 -13.46 -9.21
N VAL A 108 10.69 -13.89 -7.96
CA VAL A 108 9.97 -15.07 -7.46
C VAL A 108 8.87 -14.58 -6.54
N PHE A 109 7.61 -14.77 -6.91
CA PHE A 109 6.47 -14.33 -6.13
C PHE A 109 5.57 -15.51 -5.75
N GLU A 110 5.26 -15.61 -4.47
CA GLU A 110 4.35 -16.61 -3.91
C GLU A 110 3.26 -15.92 -3.08
N CYS A 111 2.02 -16.42 -3.17
CA CYS A 111 0.88 -15.98 -2.39
C CYS A 111 0.11 -17.19 -1.88
N ASP A 112 -0.31 -17.17 -0.62
CA ASP A 112 -1.00 -18.29 0.06
C ASP A 112 -2.53 -18.33 -0.18
N MET A 113 -3.09 -17.34 -0.86
CA MET A 113 -4.52 -17.23 -1.16
C MET A 113 -4.84 -17.57 -2.63
N GLU A 114 -5.71 -18.56 -2.83
CA GLU A 114 -6.25 -18.92 -4.14
C GLU A 114 -7.03 -17.75 -4.76
N GLY A 115 -6.87 -17.56 -6.08
CA GLY A 115 -7.54 -16.49 -6.82
C GLY A 115 -6.82 -15.14 -6.80
N VAL A 116 -5.71 -15.01 -6.06
CA VAL A 116 -4.78 -13.88 -6.21
C VAL A 116 -3.77 -14.23 -7.32
N PRO A 117 -3.67 -13.44 -8.40
CA PRO A 117 -2.72 -13.72 -9.47
C PRO A 117 -1.28 -13.77 -8.95
N ASN A 118 -0.49 -14.71 -9.46
CA ASN A 118 0.95 -14.81 -9.19
C ASN A 118 1.80 -14.36 -10.39
N ASP A 119 1.18 -13.72 -11.38
CA ASP A 119 1.82 -13.17 -12.57
C ASP A 119 1.87 -11.62 -12.50
N ARG A 120 2.38 -10.99 -13.56
CA ARG A 120 2.56 -9.54 -13.69
C ARG A 120 1.25 -8.73 -13.70
N THR A 121 0.07 -9.37 -13.56
CA THR A 121 -1.19 -8.68 -13.26
C THR A 121 -1.34 -8.37 -11.76
N ASN A 122 -0.52 -8.97 -10.90
CA ASN A 122 -0.48 -8.67 -9.47
C ASN A 122 0.18 -7.31 -9.22
N LEU A 123 -0.50 -6.45 -8.44
CA LEU A 123 -0.02 -5.11 -8.10
C LEU A 123 1.32 -5.10 -7.34
N VAL A 124 1.66 -6.15 -6.59
CA VAL A 124 2.98 -6.29 -5.94
C VAL A 124 4.08 -6.41 -7.00
N LEU A 125 3.90 -7.28 -7.99
CA LEU A 125 4.87 -7.45 -9.06
C LEU A 125 4.97 -6.20 -9.94
N GLN A 126 3.85 -5.54 -10.22
CA GLN A 126 3.85 -4.24 -10.92
C GLN A 126 4.55 -3.14 -10.13
N ALA A 127 4.42 -3.14 -8.80
CA ALA A 127 5.18 -2.24 -7.94
C ALA A 127 6.69 -2.49 -8.04
N VAL A 128 7.13 -3.75 -7.99
CA VAL A 128 8.55 -4.10 -8.13
C VAL A 128 9.09 -3.69 -9.52
N ASP A 129 8.32 -3.89 -10.58
CA ASP A 129 8.69 -3.40 -11.93
C ASP A 129 8.81 -1.89 -11.96
N CYS A 130 7.81 -1.18 -11.45
CA CYS A 130 7.81 0.27 -11.35
C CYS A 130 9.01 0.79 -10.54
N PHE A 131 9.38 0.12 -9.44
CA PHE A 131 10.57 0.45 -8.66
C PHE A 131 11.84 0.34 -9.51
N ARG A 132 12.03 -0.77 -10.25
CA ARG A 132 13.20 -0.94 -11.13
C ARG A 132 13.24 0.10 -12.24
N GLU A 133 12.11 0.36 -12.90
CA GLU A 133 11.99 1.34 -13.97
C GLU A 133 12.36 2.75 -13.52
N ASN A 134 11.92 3.16 -12.32
CA ASN A 134 12.15 4.50 -11.81
C ASN A 134 13.52 4.70 -11.13
N THR A 135 14.16 3.63 -10.67
CA THR A 135 15.48 3.70 -10.00
C THR A 135 16.64 3.32 -10.90
N GLY A 136 16.39 2.63 -12.01
CA GLY A 136 17.43 2.02 -12.85
C GLY A 136 18.07 0.78 -12.20
N SER A 137 17.49 0.25 -11.12
CA SER A 137 17.97 -0.96 -10.45
C SER A 137 17.72 -2.20 -11.30
N SER A 138 18.70 -3.11 -11.32
CA SER A 138 18.57 -4.46 -11.92
C SER A 138 18.31 -5.56 -10.88
N GLN A 139 17.96 -5.19 -9.64
CA GLN A 139 17.73 -6.14 -8.55
C GLN A 139 16.39 -6.87 -8.72
N PHE A 140 16.42 -8.19 -8.63
CA PHE A 140 15.23 -9.04 -8.53
C PHE A 140 15.00 -9.51 -7.10
N PHE A 141 13.76 -9.81 -6.77
CA PHE A 141 13.37 -10.14 -5.39
C PHE A 141 12.62 -11.47 -5.32
N LYS A 142 12.81 -12.16 -4.19
CA LYS A 142 11.90 -13.21 -3.73
C LYS A 142 10.90 -12.56 -2.80
N LEU A 143 9.62 -12.68 -3.10
CA LEU A 143 8.52 -12.11 -2.34
C LEU A 143 7.53 -13.20 -1.96
N ARG A 144 7.08 -13.18 -0.70
CA ARG A 144 5.97 -14.01 -0.22
C ARG A 144 4.91 -13.13 0.41
N LEU A 145 3.69 -13.25 -0.09
CA LEU A 145 2.51 -12.56 0.42
C LEU A 145 1.63 -13.54 1.20
N GLU A 146 1.52 -13.33 2.50
CA GLU A 146 0.60 -14.06 3.37
C GLU A 146 -0.66 -13.21 3.59
N LYS A 147 -1.78 -13.67 3.03
CA LYS A 147 -3.02 -12.92 2.94
C LYS A 147 -3.96 -13.25 4.09
N THR A 148 -4.25 -12.25 4.92
CA THR A 148 -5.36 -12.29 5.88
C THR A 148 -6.53 -11.42 5.42
N VAL A 149 -6.26 -10.38 4.64
CA VAL A 149 -7.28 -9.46 4.12
C VAL A 149 -8.01 -10.14 2.95
N PRO A 150 -9.35 -10.30 3.00
CA PRO A 150 -10.08 -10.93 1.90
C PRO A 150 -9.91 -10.15 0.59
N ALA A 151 -9.63 -10.87 -0.49
CA ALA A 151 -9.55 -10.27 -1.83
C ALA A 151 -10.88 -9.60 -2.20
N GLN A 152 -10.80 -8.50 -2.94
CA GLN A 152 -11.96 -7.76 -3.48
C GLN A 152 -12.97 -7.22 -2.44
N ALA A 153 -12.64 -7.21 -1.14
CA ALA A 153 -13.54 -6.73 -0.08
C ALA A 153 -13.67 -5.19 0.04
N GLY A 154 -13.09 -4.40 -0.88
CA GLY A 154 -13.07 -2.93 -0.80
C GLY A 154 -12.12 -2.35 0.26
N LEU A 155 -11.35 -3.20 0.94
CA LEU A 155 -10.43 -2.85 2.04
C LEU A 155 -9.07 -2.32 1.56
N GLY A 156 -8.84 -2.26 0.25
CA GLY A 156 -7.59 -1.76 -0.31
C GLY A 156 -6.38 -2.68 -0.08
N GLY A 157 -6.58 -3.97 0.18
CA GLY A 157 -5.50 -4.93 0.45
C GLY A 157 -4.42 -4.94 -0.64
N GLY A 158 -4.80 -5.14 -1.91
CA GLY A 158 -3.84 -5.16 -3.01
C GLY A 158 -3.02 -3.88 -3.19
N SER A 159 -3.65 -2.70 -3.02
CA SER A 159 -2.95 -1.42 -3.06
C SER A 159 -2.00 -1.25 -1.87
N GLY A 160 -2.40 -1.70 -0.67
CA GLY A 160 -1.53 -1.74 0.49
C GLY A 160 -0.32 -2.66 0.27
N ASN A 161 -0.54 -3.83 -0.34
CA ASN A 161 0.54 -4.77 -0.64
C ASN A 161 1.55 -4.16 -1.63
N ALA A 162 1.07 -3.51 -2.69
CA ALA A 162 1.91 -2.83 -3.67
C ALA A 162 2.73 -1.67 -3.06
N ALA A 163 2.10 -0.85 -2.22
CA ALA A 163 2.81 0.23 -1.51
C ALA A 163 3.88 -0.32 -0.55
N THR A 164 3.56 -1.41 0.15
CA THR A 164 4.50 -2.10 1.06
C THR A 164 5.67 -2.72 0.29
N ALA A 165 5.42 -3.26 -0.90
CA ALA A 165 6.46 -3.80 -1.78
C ALA A 165 7.42 -2.70 -2.26
N LEU A 166 6.90 -1.55 -2.72
CA LEU A 166 7.72 -0.39 -3.09
C LEU A 166 8.62 0.07 -1.94
N TYR A 167 8.03 0.18 -0.73
CA TYR A 167 8.78 0.54 0.47
C TYR A 167 9.88 -0.48 0.74
N GLY A 168 9.55 -1.78 0.76
CA GLY A 168 10.52 -2.82 1.06
C GLY A 168 11.64 -2.98 0.02
N CYS A 169 11.36 -2.76 -1.27
CA CYS A 169 12.40 -2.75 -2.30
C CYS A 169 13.43 -1.61 -2.13
N ASN A 170 13.03 -0.51 -1.47
CA ASN A 170 13.88 0.65 -1.25
C ASN A 170 14.84 0.49 -0.04
N GLU A 171 14.55 -0.44 0.88
CA GLU A 171 15.41 -0.72 2.05
C GLU A 171 16.64 -1.59 1.68
#